data_AF-A0A3B9TYK5-F1
#
_entry.id   AF-A0A3B9TYK5-F1
#
_cell.length_a   1.000
_cell.length_b   1.000
_cell.length_c   1.000
_cell.angle_alpha   90.00
_cell.angle_beta   90.00
_cell.angle_gamma   90.00
#
_symmetry.space_group_name_H-M   'P 1'
#
loop_
_entity.id
_entity.type
_entity.pdbx_description
1 polymer ?
#
loop_
_entity_poly.entity_id
_entity_poly.type
_entity_poly.pdbx_seq_one_letter_code
_entity_poly.pdbx_strand_id
1 'polypeptide(L)'
;ISIQTEKGVLTIEAAKGEDTGTYIHQGIAKRAFSKMFRLAEYMKVEDAQFVDGILTIFLQREIPEADKPKQISINGKPRKLIKAA
;
A
#
# COMPACT_ATOMS: atom_id res chain seq x y z
N ILE A 1 -0.65 -17.90 1.31
CA ILE A 1 -1.21 -16.53 1.44
C ILE A 1 -0.59 -15.71 0.32
N SER A 2 -1.39 -14.94 -0.40
CA SER A 2 -0.97 -14.08 -1.50
C SER A 2 -1.23 -12.63 -1.12
N ILE A 3 -0.29 -11.74 -1.48
CA ILE A 3 -0.37 -10.30 -1.21
C ILE A 3 -0.02 -9.59 -2.49
N GLN A 4 -0.90 -8.71 -2.95
CA GLN A 4 -0.73 -7.96 -4.19
C GLN A 4 -1.19 -6.52 -4.00
N THR A 5 -0.54 -5.60 -4.70
CA THR A 5 -0.93 -4.18 -4.70
C THR A 5 -1.16 -3.73 -6.14
N GLU A 6 -2.36 -3.24 -6.43
CA GLU A 6 -2.70 -2.65 -7.73
C GLU A 6 -3.39 -1.30 -7.53
N LYS A 7 -2.90 -0.23 -8.18
CA LYS A 7 -3.53 1.11 -8.18
C LYS A 7 -3.90 1.64 -6.78
N GLY A 8 -3.04 1.43 -5.79
CA GLY A 8 -3.28 1.86 -4.40
C GLY A 8 -4.26 0.99 -3.62
N VAL A 9 -4.62 -0.18 -4.14
CA VAL A 9 -5.40 -1.19 -3.43
C VAL A 9 -4.51 -2.38 -3.10
N LEU A 10 -4.40 -2.70 -1.81
CA LEU A 10 -3.73 -3.87 -1.28
C LEU A 10 -4.75 -5.00 -1.12
N THR A 11 -4.52 -6.10 -1.81
CA THR A 11 -5.34 -7.31 -1.77
C THR A 11 -4.57 -8.43 -1.06
N ILE A 12 -5.20 -9.02 -0.05
CA ILE A 12 -4.67 -10.12 0.75
C ILE A 12 -5.59 -11.31 0.59
N GLU A 13 -5.06 -12.42 0.09
CA GLU A 13 -5.81 -13.65 -0.13
C GLU A 13 -5.19 -14.83 0.59
N ALA A 14 -6.01 -15.63 1.24
CA ALA A 14 -5.61 -16.93 1.76
C ALA A 14 -6.56 -17.99 1.22
N ALA A 15 -5.99 -19.00 0.57
CA ALA A 15 -6.71 -20.19 0.15
C ALA A 15 -6.84 -21.18 1.32
N LYS A 16 -7.94 -21.93 1.32
CA LYS A 16 -8.07 -23.11 2.16
C LYS A 16 -7.12 -24.18 1.61
N GLY A 17 -6.13 -24.60 2.39
CA GLY A 17 -5.30 -25.76 2.04
C GLY A 17 -6.13 -27.05 2.07
N GLU A 18 -5.68 -28.08 1.36
CA GLU A 18 -6.28 -29.41 1.47
C GLU A 18 -6.19 -29.88 2.93
N ASP A 19 -7.35 -30.27 3.48
CA ASP A 19 -7.46 -30.77 4.85
C ASP A 19 -7.76 -32.26 4.75
N THR A 20 -6.71 -33.07 4.69
CA THR A 20 -6.79 -34.54 4.52
C THR A 20 -6.88 -35.28 5.87
N GLY A 21 -6.89 -34.55 6.98
CA GLY A 21 -7.00 -35.11 8.33
C GLY A 21 -8.43 -35.53 8.67
N THR A 22 -8.57 -36.68 9.33
CA THR A 22 -9.85 -37.07 9.96
C THR A 22 -9.86 -36.53 11.38
N TYR A 23 -10.82 -35.65 11.69
CA TYR A 23 -10.95 -35.03 13.00
C TYR A 23 -12.21 -35.52 13.72
N ILE A 24 -12.09 -35.85 15.01
CA ILE A 24 -13.26 -36.13 15.86
C ILE A 24 -14.06 -34.84 16.12
N HIS A 25 -13.36 -33.71 16.30
CA HIS A 25 -13.96 -32.39 16.42
C HIS A 25 -12.99 -31.29 15.94
N GLN A 26 -13.49 -30.34 15.15
CA GLN A 26 -12.73 -29.18 14.65
C GLN A 26 -13.44 -27.89 15.07
N GLY A 27 -13.03 -27.32 16.20
CA GLY A 27 -13.68 -26.13 16.77
C GLY A 27 -13.44 -24.84 15.98
N ILE A 28 -12.41 -24.80 15.12
CA ILE A 28 -12.09 -23.64 14.28
C ILE A 28 -11.88 -24.12 12.85
N ALA A 29 -12.81 -23.75 11.97
CA ALA A 29 -12.71 -24.07 10.54
C ALA A 29 -11.70 -23.14 9.85
N LYS A 30 -10.77 -23.73 9.10
CA LYS A 30 -9.90 -22.99 8.17
C LYS A 30 -10.73 -22.57 6.95
N ARG A 31 -10.98 -21.28 6.81
CA ARG A 31 -11.74 -20.70 5.69
C ARG A 31 -10.79 -19.92 4.78
N ALA A 32 -11.06 -19.99 3.48
CA ALA A 32 -10.47 -19.04 2.56
C ALA A 32 -10.96 -17.62 2.89
N PHE A 33 -10.11 -16.62 2.70
CA PHE A 33 -10.51 -15.23 2.86
C PHE A 33 -9.82 -14.36 1.81
N SER A 34 -10.51 -13.27 1.44
CA SER A 34 -9.94 -12.16 0.69
C SER A 34 -10.25 -10.87 1.45
N LYS A 35 -9.25 -10.02 1.64
CA LYS A 35 -9.39 -8.70 2.26
C LYS A 35 -8.71 -7.67 1.38
N MET A 36 -9.40 -6.56 1.16
CA MET A 36 -8.89 -5.45 0.36
C MET A 36 -8.80 -4.19 1.22
N PHE A 37 -7.68 -3.50 1.11
CA PHE A 37 -7.40 -2.26 1.82
C PHE A 37 -7.02 -1.19 0.81
N ARG A 38 -7.61 0.00 0.93
CA ARG A 38 -7.18 1.15 0.14
C ARG A 38 -6.02 1.83 0.86
N LEU A 39 -4.87 1.91 0.20
CA LEU A 39 -3.70 2.62 0.70
C LEU A 39 -3.91 4.13 0.55
N ALA A 40 -3.36 4.91 1.48
CA ALA A 40 -3.35 6.35 1.35
C ALA A 40 -2.37 6.79 0.25
N GLU A 41 -2.47 8.05 -0.17
CA GLU A 41 -1.53 8.63 -1.13
C GLU A 41 -0.08 8.46 -0.67
N TYR A 42 0.78 8.16 -1.63
CA TYR A 42 2.22 8.00 -1.41
C TYR A 42 2.63 6.83 -0.50
N MET A 43 1.69 5.97 -0.10
CA MET A 43 2.04 4.73 0.61
C MET A 43 2.46 3.63 -0.37
N LYS A 44 3.57 2.97 -0.07
CA LYS A 44 4.02 1.76 -0.74
C LYS A 44 4.20 0.63 0.28
N VAL A 45 4.01 -0.60 -0.18
CA VAL A 45 4.34 -1.79 0.61
C VAL A 45 5.86 -1.98 0.56
N GLU A 46 6.49 -2.00 1.72
CA GLU A 46 7.93 -2.18 1.86
C GLU A 46 8.26 -3.65 2.11
N ASP A 47 7.56 -4.30 3.05
CA ASP A 47 7.77 -5.69 3.44
C ASP A 47 6.47 -6.34 3.96
N ALA A 48 6.46 -7.67 4.06
CA ALA A 48 5.37 -8.43 4.66
C ALA A 48 5.92 -9.66 5.40
N GLN A 49 5.47 -9.86 6.64
CA GLN A 49 5.93 -10.94 7.52
C GLN A 49 4.75 -11.74 8.07
N PHE A 50 4.89 -13.07 8.09
CA PHE A 50 3.89 -13.97 8.66
C PHE A 50 4.51 -14.81 9.77
N VAL A 51 4.25 -14.42 11.02
CA VAL A 51 4.84 -15.05 12.22
C VAL A 51 3.72 -15.36 13.20
N ASP A 52 3.74 -16.57 13.76
CA ASP A 52 2.77 -17.04 14.76
C ASP A 52 1.29 -16.88 14.36
N GLY A 53 1.00 -17.02 13.07
CA GLY A 53 -0.36 -16.88 12.53
C GLY A 53 -0.81 -15.44 12.26
N ILE A 54 0.06 -14.46 12.47
CA ILE A 54 -0.21 -13.04 12.24
C ILE A 54 0.52 -12.58 10.98
N LEU A 55 -0.24 -11.99 10.05
CA LEU A 55 0.31 -11.31 8.89
C LEU A 55 0.49 -9.82 9.22
N THR A 56 1.74 -9.36 9.23
CA THR A 56 2.12 -7.95 9.39
C THR A 56 2.60 -7.41 8.06
N ILE A 57 2.07 -6.26 7.63
CA ILE A 57 2.46 -5.60 6.38
C ILE A 57 3.07 -4.25 6.73
N PHE A 58 4.30 -4.03 6.28
CA PHE A 58 5.04 -2.79 6.50
C PHE A 58 4.79 -1.84 5.34
N LEU A 59 4.35 -0.63 5.67
CA LEU A 59 4.04 0.41 4.70
C LEU A 59 4.97 1.60 4.92
N GLN A 60 5.56 2.10 3.84
CA GLN A 60 6.38 3.31 3.84
C GLN A 60 5.70 4.41 3.06
N ARG A 61 5.81 5.65 3.55
CA ARG A 61 5.31 6.85 2.85
C ARG A 61 6.45 7.51 2.08
N GLU A 62 6.36 7.52 0.76
CA GLU A 62 7.33 8.17 -0.14
C GLU A 62 6.75 9.46 -0.74
N ILE A 63 6.99 10.60 -0.09
CA ILE A 63 6.56 11.91 -0.62
C ILE A 63 7.52 12.33 -1.75
N PRO A 64 7.04 12.55 -2.99
CA PRO A 64 7.87 13.00 -4.09
C PRO A 64 8.61 14.30 -3.76
N GLU A 65 9.86 14.42 -4.19
CA GLU A 65 10.63 15.67 -3.99
C GLU A 65 10.00 16.87 -4.71
N ALA A 66 9.21 16.63 -5.76
CA ALA A 66 8.50 17.67 -6.51
C ALA A 66 7.42 18.38 -5.69
N ASP A 67 6.86 17.71 -4.69
CA ASP A 67 5.86 18.24 -3.77
C ASP A 67 6.49 18.86 -2.52
N LYS A 68 7.83 18.84 -2.42
CA LYS A 68 8.51 19.63 -1.38
C LYS A 68 8.20 21.11 -1.62
N PRO A 69 7.79 21.86 -0.58
CA PRO A 69 7.48 23.27 -0.73
C PRO A 69 8.70 24.02 -1.27
N LYS A 70 8.57 24.60 -2.47
CA LYS A 70 9.62 25.43 -3.08
C LYS A 70 9.51 26.84 -2.53
N GLN A 71 10.62 27.37 -2.02
CA GLN A 71 10.71 28.77 -1.64
C GLN A 71 10.77 29.63 -2.91
N ILE A 72 9.77 30.48 -3.11
CA ILE A 72 9.74 31.44 -4.22
C ILE A 72 10.40 32.72 -3.75
N SER A 73 11.52 33.11 -4.37
CA SER A 73 12.16 34.41 -4.11
C SER A 73 11.36 35.53 -4.78
N ILE A 74 10.98 36.55 -4.02
CA ILE A 74 10.31 37.75 -4.55
C ILE A 74 11.39 38.71 -5.06
N ASN A 75 11.51 38.85 -6.39
CA ASN A 75 12.40 39.82 -7.02
C ASN A 75 11.66 41.14 -7.30
N GLY A 76 12.13 42.26 -6.77
CA GLY A 76 11.54 43.59 -6.96
C GLY A 76 11.81 44.26 -8.34
N LYS A 77 12.24 43.50 -9.35
CA LYS A 77 12.52 44.05 -10.68
C LYS A 77 11.27 43.95 -11.57
N PRO A 78 10.84 45.03 -12.24
CA PRO A 78 9.68 44.97 -13.13
C PRO A 78 9.95 43.98 -14.28
N ARG A 79 9.07 42.98 -14.40
CA ARG A 79 9.14 41.95 -15.43
C ARG A 79 8.70 42.59 -16.76
N LYS A 80 9.65 42.86 -17.68
CA LYS A 80 9.31 43.28 -19.05
C LYS A 80 8.68 42.10 -19.78
N LEU A 81 7.38 42.19 -20.04
CA LEU A 81 6.65 41.26 -20.90
C LEU A 81 7.09 41.52 -22.35
N ILE A 82 7.71 40.53 -22.96
CA ILE A 82 7.96 40.51 -24.41
C ILE A 82 6.60 40.35 -25.11
N LYS A 83 6.25 41.31 -25.96
CA LYS A 83 5.09 41.19 -26.85
C LYS A 83 5.44 40.17 -27.94
N ALA A 84 4.58 39.16 -28.09
CA ALA A 84 4.59 38.28 -29.25
C ALA A 84 4.22 39.11 -30.50
N ALA A 85 4.98 38.92 -31.57
CA ALA A 85 4.74 39.47 -32.90
C ALA A 85 3.75 38.60 -33.68
#